data_AF-A0A6P7F2U1-F1
#
_entry.id   AF-A0A6P7F2U1-F1
#
_cell.length_a   1.000
_cell.length_b   1.000
_cell.length_c   1.000
_cell.angle_alpha   90.00
_cell.angle_beta   90.00
_cell.angle_gamma   90.00
#
_symmetry.space_group_name_H-M   'P 1'
#
loop_
_entity.id
_entity.type
_entity.pdbx_description
1 polymer ?
#
loop_
_entity_poly.entity_id
_entity_poly.type
_entity_poly.pdbx_seq_one_letter_code
_entity_poly.pdbx_strand_id
1 'polypeptide(L)'
;MRKTTDNYLIEIFCRQMRKLILTTDFRSRDQTGDDTRSRTVQNPYKMEKKAKARCQKIPIWHILKMKIAIIGGGAAGLAALKHSLDEHHECELFEQTGLIGGTWNYSEKIGIDENGLPIHSSMYKGLRTNLPKELMQLEDFPFSKPDYSYVSQPQVLEYINDYANHFNLLSHVQVSICHRSPPYVSLPIPEELKKKIPIQEFRQHSVLFSDGSEENVEDVILCTGYLYNYPFLSNECEIKVENKWVKYLYKHIININHPTMAFIGIPTRVFPFVLFGIQIRFFLAYLKGNFSISKDKMMEDLETYMNNRKAEGQTAPHFLSLKQGEYMEDLGTIARIKKVPPVFAKLYKYVHKEGIGNIATYKILNDNDFEIVKFV
;
A
#
# COMPACT_ATOMS: atom_id res chain seq x y z
N MET A 1 21.09 -39.88 11.60
CA MET A 1 19.96 -40.67 11.06
C MET A 1 18.71 -40.23 11.82
N ARG A 2 17.79 -39.48 11.19
CA ARG A 2 16.62 -39.93 10.41
C ARG A 2 15.43 -40.43 11.27
N LYS A 3 14.37 -39.60 11.28
CA LYS A 3 12.93 -39.92 11.42
C LYS A 3 12.46 -40.56 12.74
N THR A 4 11.53 -39.91 13.45
CA THR A 4 10.06 -40.06 13.27
C THR A 4 9.26 -39.22 14.27
N THR A 5 8.47 -38.25 13.81
CA THR A 5 7.37 -37.66 14.61
C THR A 5 6.20 -37.09 13.78
N ASP A 6 6.36 -36.85 12.48
CA ASP A 6 5.35 -36.16 11.64
C ASP A 6 4.06 -36.95 11.29
N ASN A 7 3.90 -38.19 11.73
CA ASN A 7 2.78 -39.04 11.30
C ASN A 7 1.47 -38.86 12.08
N TYR A 8 1.46 -38.20 13.24
CA TYR A 8 0.26 -38.13 14.10
C TYR A 8 -0.78 -37.08 13.65
N LEU A 9 -0.35 -35.99 13.00
CA LEU A 9 -1.26 -34.93 12.52
C LEU A 9 -1.98 -35.30 11.21
N ILE A 10 -1.39 -36.19 10.40
CA ILE A 10 -1.96 -36.61 9.11
C ILE A 10 -3.14 -37.57 9.30
N GLU A 11 -3.12 -38.47 10.30
CA GLU A 11 -4.25 -39.36 10.57
C GLU A 11 -5.51 -38.63 11.06
N ILE A 12 -5.36 -37.60 11.91
CA ILE A 12 -6.50 -36.83 12.45
C ILE A 12 -7.26 -36.13 11.31
N PHE A 13 -6.53 -35.54 10.34
CA PHE A 13 -7.11 -34.87 9.18
C PHE A 13 -7.84 -35.86 8.24
N CYS A 14 -7.26 -37.05 8.01
CA CYS A 14 -7.91 -38.10 7.23
C CYS A 14 -9.19 -38.66 7.89
N ARG A 15 -9.27 -38.67 9.22
CA ARG A 15 -10.46 -39.14 9.96
C ARG A 15 -11.66 -38.19 9.85
N GLN A 16 -11.44 -36.87 9.81
CA GLN A 16 -12.53 -35.91 9.58
C GLN A 16 -13.04 -35.94 8.14
N MET A 17 -12.15 -36.05 7.14
CA MET A 17 -12.54 -36.17 5.72
C MET A 17 -13.40 -37.41 5.43
N ARG A 18 -13.18 -38.54 6.13
CA ARG A 18 -14.06 -39.72 6.01
C ARG A 18 -15.47 -39.52 6.58
N LYS A 19 -15.65 -38.65 7.58
CA LYS A 19 -17.01 -38.33 8.10
C LYS A 19 -17.83 -37.51 7.12
N LEU A 20 -17.20 -36.63 6.32
CA LEU A 20 -17.89 -35.77 5.36
C LEU A 20 -18.37 -36.50 4.09
N ILE A 21 -17.90 -37.73 3.83
CA ILE A 21 -18.21 -38.51 2.64
C ILE A 21 -19.28 -39.61 2.91
N LEU A 22 -19.64 -39.85 4.18
CA LEU A 22 -20.58 -40.91 4.58
C LEU A 22 -21.97 -40.41 5.04
N THR A 23 -22.28 -39.12 4.90
CA THR A 23 -23.61 -38.56 5.21
C THR A 23 -24.53 -38.42 3.99
N THR A 24 -24.58 -39.44 3.15
CA THR A 24 -25.72 -39.71 2.24
C THR A 24 -26.20 -41.13 2.47
N ASP A 25 -26.66 -41.36 3.69
CA ASP A 25 -27.22 -42.63 4.15
C ASP A 25 -28.63 -42.80 3.58
N PHE A 26 -28.72 -43.46 2.41
CA PHE A 26 -29.99 -43.74 1.74
C PHE A 26 -30.72 -44.84 2.52
N ARG A 27 -31.51 -44.42 3.52
CA ARG A 27 -32.40 -45.34 4.25
C ARG A 27 -33.31 -46.05 3.26
N SER A 28 -33.26 -47.38 3.27
CA SER A 28 -34.19 -48.21 2.54
C SER A 28 -35.63 -47.93 3.00
N ARG A 29 -36.51 -47.72 2.02
CA ARG A 29 -37.93 -48.02 2.15
C ARG A 29 -38.27 -48.99 1.03
N ASP A 30 -38.66 -50.20 1.42
CA ASP A 30 -39.25 -51.15 0.49
C ASP A 30 -40.52 -50.56 -0.09
N GLN A 31 -40.62 -50.54 -1.41
CA GLN A 31 -41.91 -50.66 -2.10
C GLN A 31 -41.69 -51.29 -3.48
N THR A 32 -42.49 -52.31 -3.74
CA THR A 32 -42.47 -53.15 -4.94
C THR A 32 -42.90 -52.38 -6.18
N GLY A 33 -42.19 -52.54 -7.30
CA GLY A 33 -42.58 -51.97 -8.58
C GLY A 33 -41.62 -52.37 -9.69
N ASP A 34 -42.04 -53.33 -10.50
CA ASP A 34 -41.35 -53.80 -11.70
C ASP A 34 -41.42 -52.74 -12.82
N ASP A 35 -40.28 -52.35 -13.41
CA ASP A 35 -40.21 -52.07 -14.86
C ASP A 35 -38.76 -52.07 -15.40
N THR A 36 -38.59 -52.47 -16.65
CA THR A 36 -37.31 -52.83 -17.25
C THR A 36 -36.74 -51.73 -18.15
N ARG A 37 -35.70 -51.01 -17.69
CA ARG A 37 -34.80 -50.23 -18.59
C ARG A 37 -33.33 -50.32 -18.20
N SER A 38 -32.52 -50.86 -19.11
CA SER A 38 -31.07 -51.02 -18.97
C SER A 38 -30.34 -49.67 -19.00
N ARG A 39 -30.16 -49.04 -17.83
CA ARG A 39 -29.13 -48.00 -17.67
C ARG A 39 -27.78 -48.66 -17.43
N THR A 40 -26.84 -48.45 -18.35
CA THR A 40 -25.44 -48.85 -18.20
C THR A 40 -24.82 -48.16 -16.99
N VAL A 41 -24.72 -48.90 -15.88
CA VAL A 41 -24.05 -48.45 -14.66
C VAL A 41 -22.59 -48.17 -14.99
N GLN A 42 -22.21 -46.89 -15.06
CA GLN A 42 -20.82 -46.53 -15.29
C GLN A 42 -19.98 -46.98 -14.10
N ASN A 43 -18.99 -47.81 -14.36
CA ASN A 43 -18.11 -48.38 -13.34
C ASN A 43 -17.54 -47.26 -12.42
N PRO A 44 -17.78 -47.30 -11.09
CA PRO A 44 -17.37 -46.23 -10.18
C PRO A 44 -15.86 -45.97 -10.19
N TYR A 45 -15.02 -46.98 -10.49
CA TYR A 45 -13.57 -46.81 -10.66
C TYR A 45 -13.20 -45.89 -11.85
N LYS A 46 -14.03 -45.82 -12.90
CA LYS A 46 -13.84 -44.87 -14.02
C LYS A 46 -14.31 -43.46 -13.66
N MET A 47 -15.36 -43.31 -12.84
CA MET A 47 -15.75 -42.01 -12.31
C MET A 47 -14.70 -41.46 -11.35
N GLU A 48 -14.14 -42.29 -10.47
CA GLU A 48 -13.09 -41.89 -9.53
C GLU A 48 -11.81 -41.45 -10.27
N LYS A 49 -11.41 -42.15 -11.34
CA LYS A 49 -10.30 -41.69 -12.21
C LYS A 49 -10.61 -40.38 -12.95
N LYS A 50 -11.86 -40.15 -13.41
CA LYS A 50 -12.25 -38.87 -14.01
C LYS A 50 -12.32 -37.72 -13.00
N ALA A 51 -12.73 -38.00 -11.76
CA ALA A 51 -12.72 -37.03 -10.67
C ALA A 51 -11.27 -36.66 -10.26
N LYS A 52 -10.40 -37.66 -10.08
CA LYS A 52 -8.96 -37.46 -9.83
C LYS A 52 -8.24 -36.75 -10.98
N ALA A 53 -8.70 -36.89 -12.22
CA ALA A 53 -8.18 -36.14 -13.37
C ALA A 53 -8.76 -34.72 -13.51
N ARG A 54 -9.95 -34.44 -12.96
CA ARG A 54 -10.54 -33.08 -12.91
C ARG A 54 -10.11 -32.26 -11.69
N CYS A 55 -9.68 -32.90 -10.61
CA CYS A 55 -8.90 -32.25 -9.56
C CYS A 55 -7.47 -31.98 -10.06
N GLN A 56 -7.34 -31.07 -11.01
CA GLN A 56 -6.13 -30.25 -11.07
C GLN A 56 -5.95 -29.62 -9.69
N LYS A 57 -4.76 -29.81 -9.12
CA LYS A 57 -4.44 -29.47 -7.73
C LYS A 57 -4.81 -28.01 -7.44
N ILE A 58 -5.92 -27.78 -6.73
CA ILE A 58 -6.12 -26.51 -6.03
C ILE A 58 -5.00 -26.45 -4.98
N PRO A 59 -4.07 -25.48 -5.04
CA PRO A 59 -2.98 -25.42 -4.08
C PRO A 59 -3.55 -25.18 -2.68
N ILE A 60 -3.03 -25.90 -1.68
CA ILE A 60 -3.49 -25.80 -0.28
C ILE A 60 -3.39 -24.36 0.27
N TRP A 61 -2.54 -23.53 -0.33
CA TRP A 61 -2.38 -22.10 -0.03
C TRP A 61 -3.67 -21.27 -0.16
N HIS A 62 -4.66 -21.70 -0.95
CA HIS A 62 -5.98 -21.05 -1.01
C HIS A 62 -6.80 -21.13 0.31
N ILE A 63 -6.31 -21.82 1.33
CA ILE A 63 -7.02 -22.08 2.60
C ILE A 63 -6.26 -21.49 3.81
N LEU A 64 -5.05 -20.96 3.64
CA LEU A 64 -4.25 -20.42 4.74
C LEU A 64 -4.67 -18.99 5.10
N LYS A 65 -5.65 -18.90 6.02
CA LYS A 65 -5.98 -17.66 6.72
C LYS A 65 -4.78 -17.21 7.56
N MET A 66 -4.13 -16.12 7.14
CA MET A 66 -3.03 -15.50 7.88
C MET A 66 -3.56 -14.55 8.96
N LYS A 67 -2.71 -14.27 9.97
CA LYS A 67 -2.87 -13.16 10.90
C LYS A 67 -1.92 -12.03 10.46
N ILE A 68 -2.45 -10.86 10.16
CA ILE A 68 -1.71 -9.72 9.60
C ILE A 68 -1.85 -8.51 10.54
N ALA A 69 -0.71 -8.07 11.09
CA ALA A 69 -0.61 -6.82 11.82
C ALA A 69 -0.29 -5.68 10.84
N ILE A 70 -1.01 -4.56 10.97
CA ILE A 70 -0.86 -3.39 10.09
C ILE A 70 -0.51 -2.18 10.95
N ILE A 71 0.62 -1.54 10.69
CA ILE A 71 1.13 -0.42 11.49
C ILE A 71 0.86 0.89 10.75
N GLY A 72 -0.03 1.71 11.31
CA GLY A 72 -0.49 2.99 10.79
C GLY A 72 -1.88 2.92 10.13
N GLY A 73 -2.78 3.80 10.57
CA GLY A 73 -4.15 4.01 10.07
C GLY A 73 -4.28 5.12 9.02
N GLY A 74 -3.17 5.50 8.38
CA GLY A 74 -3.18 6.34 7.18
C GLY A 74 -3.69 5.59 5.95
N ALA A 75 -3.83 6.30 4.83
CA ALA A 75 -4.39 5.75 3.57
C ALA A 75 -3.73 4.43 3.12
N ALA A 76 -2.41 4.26 3.29
CA ALA A 76 -1.71 3.02 2.96
C ALA A 76 -2.13 1.83 3.84
N GLY A 77 -2.30 2.06 5.15
CA GLY A 77 -2.68 1.01 6.09
C GLY A 77 -4.16 0.65 6.00
N LEU A 78 -5.04 1.62 5.76
CA LEU A 78 -6.45 1.36 5.48
C LEU A 78 -6.64 0.55 4.19
N ALA A 79 -5.92 0.88 3.13
CA ALA A 79 -5.91 0.07 1.91
C ALA A 79 -5.35 -1.34 2.16
N ALA A 80 -4.30 -1.47 2.99
CA ALA A 80 -3.73 -2.77 3.36
C ALA A 80 -4.72 -3.62 4.15
N LEU A 81 -5.45 -3.01 5.08
CA LEU A 81 -6.48 -3.65 5.88
C LEU A 81 -7.62 -4.15 4.99
N LYS A 82 -8.14 -3.27 4.13
CA LYS A 82 -9.22 -3.61 3.18
C LYS A 82 -8.84 -4.79 2.28
N HIS A 83 -7.71 -4.71 1.58
CA HIS A 83 -7.26 -5.79 0.70
C HIS A 83 -6.98 -7.10 1.44
N SER A 84 -6.52 -7.04 2.70
CA SER A 84 -6.28 -8.26 3.49
C SER A 84 -7.58 -8.90 3.98
N LEU A 85 -8.60 -8.10 4.30
CA LEU A 85 -9.95 -8.56 4.66
C LEU A 85 -10.72 -9.13 3.47
N ASP A 86 -10.59 -8.52 2.27
CA ASP A 86 -11.11 -9.06 1.01
C ASP A 86 -10.59 -10.50 0.75
N GLU A 87 -9.33 -10.77 1.12
CA GLU A 87 -8.69 -12.09 1.02
C GLU A 87 -8.90 -12.96 2.28
N HIS A 88 -9.85 -12.57 3.13
CA HIS A 88 -10.34 -13.27 4.32
C HIS A 88 -9.28 -13.52 5.40
N HIS A 89 -8.20 -12.73 5.43
CA HIS A 89 -7.19 -12.78 6.49
C HIS A 89 -7.72 -12.20 7.80
N GLU A 90 -7.16 -12.66 8.91
CA GLU A 90 -7.40 -12.06 10.23
C GLU A 90 -6.47 -10.85 10.36
N CYS A 91 -7.03 -9.65 10.54
CA CYS A 91 -6.27 -8.41 10.47
C CYS A 91 -6.48 -7.56 11.72
N GLU A 92 -5.41 -6.95 12.20
CA GLU A 92 -5.44 -5.97 13.29
C GLU A 92 -4.61 -4.75 12.87
N LEU A 93 -5.23 -3.56 12.88
CA LEU A 93 -4.57 -2.31 12.53
C LEU A 93 -4.29 -1.48 13.79
N PHE A 94 -3.05 -1.03 13.94
CA PHE A 94 -2.58 -0.20 15.03
C PHE A 94 -2.38 1.25 14.56
N GLU A 95 -3.06 2.21 15.17
CA GLU A 95 -2.92 3.65 14.89
C GLU A 95 -2.64 4.41 16.20
N GLN A 96 -1.64 5.31 16.16
CA GLN A 96 -1.10 6.00 17.33
C GLN A 96 -1.81 7.32 17.66
N THR A 97 -2.39 8.00 16.66
CA THR A 97 -2.89 9.38 16.75
C THR A 97 -4.34 9.49 17.21
N GLY A 98 -4.97 8.37 17.60
CA GLY A 98 -6.41 8.34 17.95
C GLY A 98 -7.36 8.36 16.76
N LEU A 99 -6.87 8.72 15.56
CA LEU A 99 -7.67 9.01 14.36
C LEU A 99 -7.08 8.33 13.12
N ILE A 100 -7.94 7.74 12.29
CA ILE A 100 -7.52 7.28 10.95
C ILE A 100 -7.30 8.48 10.01
N GLY A 101 -6.53 8.28 8.94
CA GLY A 101 -6.16 9.33 7.97
C GLY A 101 -4.66 9.67 7.95
N GLY A 102 -3.94 9.38 9.04
CA GLY A 102 -2.49 9.58 9.14
C GLY A 102 -2.11 11.04 8.91
N THR A 103 -1.20 11.30 7.96
CA THR A 103 -0.73 12.68 7.68
C THR A 103 -1.87 13.66 7.35
N TRP A 104 -3.00 13.20 6.81
CA TRP A 104 -4.14 14.06 6.46
C TRP A 104 -4.93 14.59 7.66
N ASN A 105 -4.65 14.12 8.89
CA ASN A 105 -5.17 14.72 10.12
C ASN A 105 -4.39 16.00 10.47
N TYR A 106 -4.83 17.14 9.92
CA TYR A 106 -4.25 18.44 10.25
C TYR A 106 -4.41 18.79 11.74
N SER A 107 -3.37 19.41 12.30
CA SER A 107 -3.30 19.91 13.66
C SER A 107 -2.55 21.24 13.70
N GLU A 108 -2.99 22.19 14.53
CA GLU A 108 -2.24 23.43 14.80
C GLU A 108 -1.05 23.19 15.77
N LYS A 109 -0.92 22.00 16.36
CA LYS A 109 0.18 21.64 17.28
C LYS A 109 1.46 21.30 16.51
N ILE A 110 2.63 21.64 17.06
CA ILE A 110 3.95 21.39 16.46
C ILE A 110 4.91 20.65 17.40
N GLY A 111 5.88 19.94 16.82
CA GLY A 111 6.91 19.21 17.58
C GLY A 111 6.41 17.86 18.11
N ILE A 112 6.02 17.84 19.39
CA ILE A 112 5.63 16.64 20.13
C ILE A 112 4.18 16.80 20.58
N ASP A 113 3.39 15.72 20.49
CA ASP A 113 1.99 15.70 20.93
C ASP A 113 1.86 15.56 22.45
N GLU A 114 0.62 15.56 22.94
CA GLU A 114 0.30 15.32 24.35
C GLU A 114 0.72 13.94 24.89
N ASN A 115 1.15 13.01 24.03
CA ASN A 115 1.57 11.66 24.38
C ASN A 115 3.10 11.51 24.44
N GLY A 116 3.86 12.57 24.18
CA GLY A 116 5.32 12.50 24.06
C GLY A 116 5.79 11.92 22.72
N LEU A 117 4.89 11.75 21.74
CA LEU A 117 5.20 11.25 20.40
C LEU A 117 5.41 12.42 19.43
N PRO A 118 6.32 12.31 18.44
CA PRO A 118 6.44 13.31 17.38
C PRO A 118 5.13 13.47 16.62
N ILE A 119 4.69 14.71 16.41
CA ILE A 119 3.46 14.99 15.67
C ILE A 119 3.60 14.50 14.23
N HIS A 120 2.74 13.55 13.86
CA HIS A 120 2.86 12.82 12.61
C HIS A 120 2.40 13.60 11.37
N SER A 121 1.43 14.52 11.51
CA SER A 121 1.01 15.35 10.39
C SER A 121 2.04 16.45 10.11
N SER A 122 2.22 16.72 8.82
CA SER A 122 2.95 17.90 8.32
C SER A 122 2.06 18.73 7.38
N MET A 123 0.74 18.57 7.50
CA MET A 123 -0.22 19.41 6.79
C MET A 123 -0.21 20.82 7.41
N TYR A 124 -0.38 21.83 6.57
CA TYR A 124 -0.53 23.22 6.99
C TYR A 124 -1.89 23.77 6.54
N LYS A 125 -2.32 24.84 7.19
CA LYS A 125 -3.61 25.50 6.92
C LYS A 125 -3.71 25.92 5.45
N GLY A 126 -4.84 25.62 4.82
CA GLY A 126 -5.09 25.96 3.42
C GLY A 126 -4.39 25.05 2.38
N LEU A 127 -3.71 23.98 2.80
CA LEU A 127 -3.10 23.02 1.89
C LEU A 127 -4.14 22.45 0.90
N ARG A 128 -3.77 22.47 -0.38
CA ARG A 128 -4.44 21.74 -1.46
C ARG A 128 -3.53 20.63 -1.99
N THR A 129 -4.12 19.63 -2.63
CA THR A 129 -3.34 18.59 -3.30
C THR A 129 -2.44 19.21 -4.37
N ASN A 130 -1.23 18.67 -4.51
CA ASN A 130 -0.29 19.02 -5.58
C ASN A 130 -0.42 18.08 -6.80
N LEU A 131 -1.37 17.15 -6.75
CA LEU A 131 -1.79 16.27 -7.82
C LEU A 131 -3.32 16.37 -7.96
N PRO A 132 -3.87 16.12 -9.16
CA PRO A 132 -5.31 15.96 -9.33
C PRO A 132 -5.84 14.75 -8.55
N LYS A 133 -7.06 14.84 -8.00
CA LYS A 133 -7.71 13.77 -7.23
C LYS A 133 -7.88 12.48 -8.02
N GLU A 134 -7.95 12.58 -9.35
CA GLU A 134 -7.97 11.45 -10.28
C GLU A 134 -6.70 10.58 -10.19
N LEU A 135 -5.57 11.14 -9.73
CA LEU A 135 -4.34 10.41 -9.40
C LEU A 135 -4.23 10.03 -7.92
N MET A 136 -5.06 10.62 -7.06
CA MET A 136 -5.05 10.40 -5.61
C MET A 136 -6.22 9.52 -5.13
N GLN A 137 -6.75 8.66 -5.99
CA GLN A 137 -7.80 7.70 -5.64
C GLN A 137 -7.27 6.29 -5.39
N LEU A 138 -7.99 5.54 -4.56
CA LEU A 138 -7.85 4.10 -4.36
C LEU A 138 -8.59 3.36 -5.49
N GLU A 139 -8.06 2.22 -5.93
CA GLU A 139 -8.49 1.51 -7.16
C GLU A 139 -9.97 1.10 -7.17
N ASP A 140 -10.51 0.81 -5.99
CA ASP A 140 -11.85 0.31 -5.71
C ASP A 140 -12.81 1.39 -5.16
N PHE A 141 -12.34 2.64 -5.04
CA PHE A 141 -13.11 3.74 -4.47
C PHE A 141 -12.74 5.07 -5.13
N PRO A 142 -13.17 5.31 -6.38
CA PRO A 142 -12.82 6.53 -7.11
C PRO A 142 -13.42 7.80 -6.45
N PHE A 143 -12.74 8.94 -6.60
CA PHE A 143 -13.25 10.22 -6.10
C PHE A 143 -14.52 10.62 -6.86
N SER A 144 -15.67 10.66 -6.17
CA SER A 144 -16.98 11.00 -6.76
C SER A 144 -17.26 12.50 -6.82
N LYS A 145 -16.65 13.29 -5.92
CA LYS A 145 -16.76 14.75 -5.78
C LYS A 145 -15.44 15.33 -5.26
N PRO A 146 -15.22 16.66 -5.33
CA PRO A 146 -15.98 17.66 -6.07
C PRO A 146 -15.62 17.66 -7.56
N ASP A 147 -16.30 18.48 -8.36
CA ASP A 147 -16.11 18.56 -9.83
C ASP A 147 -14.83 19.29 -10.27
N TYR A 148 -13.87 19.51 -9.37
CA TYR A 148 -12.54 20.04 -9.65
C TYR A 148 -11.47 19.05 -9.16
N SER A 149 -10.29 19.08 -9.78
CA SER A 149 -9.26 18.07 -9.52
C SER A 149 -8.37 18.36 -8.31
N TYR A 150 -8.03 19.61 -8.04
CA TYR A 150 -7.09 19.97 -6.97
C TYR A 150 -7.85 20.28 -5.68
N VAL A 151 -8.03 19.28 -4.82
CA VAL A 151 -8.89 19.31 -3.62
C VAL A 151 -8.14 19.81 -2.38
N SER A 152 -8.86 20.24 -1.35
CA SER A 152 -8.27 20.68 -0.08
C SER A 152 -7.92 19.49 0.84
N GLN A 153 -6.99 19.68 1.79
CA GLN A 153 -6.65 18.67 2.80
C GLN A 153 -7.89 18.07 3.52
N PRO A 154 -8.89 18.86 3.95
CA PRO A 154 -10.08 18.29 4.59
C PRO A 154 -10.88 17.35 3.69
N GLN A 155 -10.96 17.63 2.38
CA GLN A 155 -11.67 16.78 1.42
C GLN A 155 -10.95 15.45 1.15
N VAL A 156 -9.61 15.43 1.23
CA VAL A 156 -8.85 14.17 1.18
C VAL A 156 -9.04 13.36 2.46
N LEU A 157 -9.09 14.03 3.62
CA LEU A 157 -9.38 13.36 4.89
C LEU A 157 -10.81 12.80 4.93
N GLU A 158 -11.80 13.55 4.46
CA GLU A 158 -13.19 13.12 4.29
C GLU A 158 -13.25 11.86 3.42
N TYR A 159 -12.65 11.88 2.24
CA TYR A 159 -12.54 10.73 1.33
C TYR A 159 -11.90 9.48 1.99
N ILE A 160 -10.86 9.64 2.82
CA ILE A 160 -10.23 8.52 3.52
C ILE A 160 -11.16 7.94 4.60
N ASN A 161 -11.94 8.79 5.28
CA ASN A 161 -12.95 8.33 6.24
C ASN A 161 -14.13 7.65 5.53
N ASP A 162 -14.60 8.20 4.41
CA ASP A 162 -15.63 7.58 3.56
C ASP A 162 -15.20 6.20 3.06
N TYR A 163 -13.93 6.03 2.65
CA TYR A 163 -13.36 4.73 2.31
C TYR A 163 -13.45 3.73 3.47
N ALA A 164 -13.00 4.15 4.66
CA ALA A 164 -13.02 3.30 5.86
C ALA A 164 -14.44 2.94 6.31
N ASN A 165 -15.40 3.87 6.17
CA ASN A 165 -16.81 3.64 6.46
C ASN A 165 -17.46 2.70 5.44
N HIS A 166 -17.23 2.93 4.14
CA HIS A 166 -17.81 2.15 3.05
C HIS A 166 -17.42 0.67 3.12
N PHE A 167 -16.18 0.38 3.48
CA PHE A 167 -15.68 -1.00 3.65
C PHE A 167 -15.74 -1.51 5.11
N ASN A 168 -16.41 -0.78 6.02
CA ASN A 168 -16.55 -1.14 7.44
C ASN A 168 -15.21 -1.47 8.15
N LEU A 169 -14.14 -0.74 7.80
CA LEU A 169 -12.78 -1.05 8.28
C LEU A 169 -12.60 -0.70 9.76
N LEU A 170 -13.37 0.26 10.28
CA LEU A 170 -13.25 0.75 11.66
C LEU A 170 -13.45 -0.34 12.72
N SER A 171 -14.20 -1.42 12.43
CA SER A 171 -14.36 -2.55 13.35
C SER A 171 -13.09 -3.41 13.52
N HIS A 172 -12.05 -3.15 12.72
CA HIS A 172 -10.75 -3.83 12.76
C HIS A 172 -9.58 -2.89 13.14
N VAL A 173 -9.86 -1.63 13.46
CA VAL A 173 -8.87 -0.64 13.89
C VAL A 173 -8.79 -0.67 15.42
N GLN A 174 -7.67 -1.14 15.96
CA GLN A 174 -7.37 -1.02 17.38
C GLN A 174 -6.68 0.33 17.63
N VAL A 175 -7.47 1.30 18.08
CA VAL A 175 -6.96 2.61 18.50
C VAL A 175 -6.41 2.49 19.92
N SER A 176 -5.10 2.73 20.10
CA SER A 176 -4.45 2.74 21.42
C SER A 176 -4.19 4.19 21.84
N ILE A 177 -4.90 4.67 22.87
CA ILE A 177 -4.89 6.09 23.30
C ILE A 177 -4.27 6.24 24.69
N CYS A 178 -3.28 7.13 24.81
CA CYS A 178 -2.76 7.70 26.07
C CYS A 178 -3.12 9.20 26.16
N HIS A 179 -2.75 9.94 27.23
CA HIS A 179 -3.38 11.24 27.57
C HIS A 179 -2.53 12.14 28.52
N ARG A 180 -2.74 13.46 28.76
CA ARG A 180 -3.93 14.35 28.63
C ARG A 180 -3.60 15.85 28.36
N SER A 181 -4.33 16.47 27.42
CA SER A 181 -4.83 17.88 27.43
C SER A 181 -3.79 19.07 27.57
N PRO A 182 -4.13 20.37 27.39
CA PRO A 182 -3.67 21.15 26.20
C PRO A 182 -3.22 22.63 26.55
N PRO A 183 -3.19 23.69 25.66
CA PRO A 183 -3.07 23.86 24.19
C PRO A 183 -1.96 24.90 23.75
N TYR A 184 -2.15 25.56 22.57
CA TYR A 184 -1.46 26.72 21.93
C TYR A 184 -0.40 26.36 20.85
N VAL A 185 -0.07 27.15 19.79
CA VAL A 185 -0.56 28.45 19.23
C VAL A 185 -0.28 28.56 17.69
N SER A 186 -0.84 29.53 16.94
CA SER A 186 -0.64 29.73 15.47
C SER A 186 -0.06 31.11 15.06
N LEU A 187 0.73 31.16 13.97
CA LEU A 187 1.29 32.39 13.35
C LEU A 187 0.78 32.63 11.90
N PRO A 188 0.79 33.88 11.38
CA PRO A 188 0.38 34.22 10.02
C PRO A 188 1.48 33.99 8.94
N ILE A 189 1.09 33.99 7.66
CA ILE A 189 1.98 33.75 6.50
C ILE A 189 2.03 35.02 5.62
N PRO A 190 3.22 35.48 5.15
CA PRO A 190 3.35 36.66 4.28
C PRO A 190 2.96 36.44 2.81
N GLU A 191 2.63 37.52 2.09
CA GLU A 191 2.17 37.49 0.69
C GLU A 191 3.29 37.50 -0.38
N GLU A 192 4.54 37.84 -0.03
CA GLU A 192 5.64 37.98 -0.99
C GLU A 192 6.56 36.73 -1.08
N LEU A 193 6.46 35.97 -2.18
CA LEU A 193 7.37 34.85 -2.47
C LEU A 193 8.46 35.24 -3.48
N LYS A 194 9.70 35.41 -3.01
CA LYS A 194 10.89 35.64 -3.86
C LYS A 194 11.68 34.34 -4.02
N LYS A 195 11.80 33.82 -5.25
CA LYS A 195 12.61 32.62 -5.54
C LYS A 195 14.09 32.99 -5.66
N LYS A 196 14.92 32.39 -4.80
CA LYS A 196 16.38 32.54 -4.80
C LYS A 196 17.10 31.26 -5.24
N ILE A 197 18.40 31.39 -5.44
CA ILE A 197 19.35 30.30 -5.70
C ILE A 197 19.71 29.58 -4.37
N PRO A 198 20.55 28.52 -4.38
CA PRO A 198 20.94 27.83 -3.15
C PRO A 198 21.58 28.74 -2.10
N ILE A 199 21.26 28.46 -0.84
CA ILE A 199 21.92 29.05 0.33
C ILE A 199 23.34 28.48 0.43
N GLN A 200 24.33 29.36 0.60
CA GLN A 200 25.70 29.00 0.90
C GLN A 200 25.95 28.96 2.42
N GLU A 201 25.47 29.96 3.15
CA GLU A 201 25.74 30.13 4.59
C GLU A 201 24.58 30.86 5.29
N PHE A 202 24.24 30.41 6.51
CA PHE A 202 23.42 31.19 7.44
C PHE A 202 24.33 32.01 8.35
N ARG A 203 24.10 33.32 8.41
CA ARG A 203 24.78 34.26 9.28
C ARG A 203 23.81 34.74 10.37
N GLN A 204 24.30 35.57 11.29
CA GLN A 204 23.57 35.93 12.51
C GLN A 204 22.19 36.58 12.25
N HIS A 205 22.05 37.37 11.18
CA HIS A 205 20.79 38.05 10.81
C HIS A 205 20.53 38.02 9.29
N SER A 206 21.27 37.19 8.55
CA SER A 206 21.29 37.19 7.08
C SER A 206 21.57 35.81 6.47
N VAL A 207 21.21 35.66 5.21
CA VAL A 207 21.46 34.47 4.40
C VAL A 207 22.37 34.86 3.24
N LEU A 208 23.52 34.21 3.14
CA LEU A 208 24.41 34.31 1.98
C LEU A 208 24.00 33.25 0.95
N PHE A 209 23.78 33.67 -0.29
CA PHE A 209 23.46 32.81 -1.42
C PHE A 209 24.70 32.46 -2.25
N SER A 210 24.62 31.40 -3.06
CA SER A 210 25.76 30.86 -3.81
C SER A 210 26.30 31.75 -4.96
N ASP A 211 25.70 32.92 -5.21
CA ASP A 211 26.20 33.97 -6.11
C ASP A 211 26.91 35.11 -5.37
N GLY A 212 27.02 35.01 -4.04
CA GLY A 212 27.56 36.05 -3.17
C GLY A 212 26.55 37.14 -2.78
N SER A 213 25.30 37.08 -3.23
CA SER A 213 24.25 37.96 -2.73
C SER A 213 23.87 37.60 -1.30
N GLU A 214 23.44 38.60 -0.53
CA GLU A 214 23.11 38.46 0.89
C GLU A 214 21.81 39.21 1.18
N GLU A 215 20.90 38.58 1.93
CA GLU A 215 19.65 39.20 2.37
C GLU A 215 19.43 38.98 3.86
N ASN A 216 18.96 40.02 4.56
CA ASN A 216 18.55 39.89 5.95
C ASN A 216 17.25 39.10 6.05
N VAL A 217 17.17 38.19 7.02
CA VAL A 217 15.96 37.41 7.31
C VAL A 217 15.73 37.38 8.82
N GLU A 218 14.47 37.47 9.22
CA GLU A 218 14.06 37.37 10.62
C GLU A 218 13.77 35.90 11.00
N ASP A 219 13.12 35.17 10.09
CA ASP A 219 12.74 33.76 10.26
C ASP A 219 13.21 32.88 9.09
N VAL A 220 13.45 31.60 9.36
CA VAL A 220 13.86 30.59 8.35
C VAL A 220 13.00 29.33 8.48
N ILE A 221 12.24 29.00 7.42
CA ILE A 221 11.43 27.78 7.34
C ILE A 221 12.17 26.71 6.51
N LEU A 222 12.59 25.62 7.15
CA LEU A 222 13.38 24.56 6.52
C LEU A 222 12.52 23.52 5.78
N CYS A 223 12.21 23.79 4.51
CA CYS A 223 11.49 22.86 3.63
C CYS A 223 12.38 21.77 2.98
N THR A 224 13.38 21.25 3.70
CA THR A 224 14.42 20.33 3.17
C THR A 224 13.98 18.85 3.08
N GLY A 225 12.75 18.55 3.51
CA GLY A 225 12.12 17.24 3.47
C GLY A 225 12.52 16.32 4.64
N TYR A 226 12.11 15.06 4.56
CA TYR A 226 12.18 14.11 5.67
C TYR A 226 13.19 12.97 5.44
N LEU A 227 13.51 12.25 6.52
CA LEU A 227 14.20 10.96 6.52
C LEU A 227 13.21 9.86 6.89
N TYR A 228 13.45 8.63 6.46
CA TYR A 228 12.73 7.48 7.00
C TYR A 228 13.16 7.24 8.45
N ASN A 229 12.22 6.83 9.30
CA ASN A 229 12.49 6.47 10.69
C ASN A 229 11.49 5.41 11.14
N TYR A 230 11.98 4.34 11.77
CA TYR A 230 11.17 3.22 12.26
C TYR A 230 11.66 2.81 13.66
N PRO A 231 11.47 3.66 14.69
CA PRO A 231 12.07 3.45 16.02
C PRO A 231 11.53 2.21 16.75
N PHE A 232 10.44 1.62 16.25
CA PHE A 232 9.82 0.39 16.76
C PHE A 232 10.40 -0.90 16.15
N LEU A 233 11.23 -0.83 15.10
CA LEU A 233 11.85 -2.02 14.51
C LEU A 233 13.15 -2.36 15.25
N SER A 234 13.24 -3.59 15.75
CA SER A 234 14.48 -4.12 16.31
C SER A 234 15.50 -4.42 15.20
N ASN A 235 16.78 -4.51 15.56
CA ASN A 235 17.85 -4.93 14.64
C ASN A 235 17.62 -6.33 14.06
N GLU A 236 16.86 -7.19 14.75
CA GLU A 236 16.47 -8.54 14.31
C GLU A 236 15.51 -8.52 13.12
N CYS A 237 14.91 -7.37 12.78
CA CYS A 237 14.15 -7.20 11.54
C CYS A 237 15.07 -7.11 10.30
N GLU A 238 16.39 -7.00 10.49
CA GLU A 238 17.43 -6.84 9.46
C GLU A 238 17.15 -5.72 8.42
N ILE A 239 16.41 -4.69 8.82
CA ILE A 239 16.20 -3.45 8.05
C ILE A 239 17.20 -2.40 8.52
N LYS A 240 17.83 -1.70 7.57
CA LYS A 240 18.73 -0.56 7.85
C LYS A 240 18.23 0.68 7.12
N VAL A 241 18.26 1.82 7.81
CA VAL A 241 17.95 3.13 7.22
C VAL A 241 19.21 3.97 7.16
N GLU A 242 19.64 4.32 5.95
CA GLU A 242 20.85 5.11 5.70
C GLU A 242 20.57 6.11 4.58
N ASN A 243 20.82 7.41 4.78
CA ASN A 243 20.78 8.44 3.72
C ASN A 243 19.56 8.38 2.77
N LYS A 244 18.34 8.32 3.33
CA LYS A 244 17.07 8.16 2.58
C LYS A 244 16.93 6.84 1.80
N TRP A 245 17.59 5.78 2.26
CA TRP A 245 17.43 4.40 1.80
C TRP A 245 16.93 3.50 2.93
N VAL A 246 15.79 2.83 2.74
CA VAL A 246 15.40 1.64 3.51
C VAL A 246 15.97 0.42 2.77
N LYS A 247 17.05 -0.14 3.30
CA LYS A 247 17.80 -1.22 2.67
C LYS A 247 17.08 -2.57 2.74
N TYR A 248 17.51 -3.49 1.87
CA TYR A 248 17.07 -4.89 1.82
C TYR A 248 15.57 -5.06 1.53
N LEU A 249 14.99 -4.18 0.70
CA LEU A 249 13.62 -4.26 0.22
C LEU A 249 13.55 -4.68 -1.25
N TYR A 250 13.05 -5.89 -1.52
CA TYR A 250 12.75 -6.36 -2.87
C TYR A 250 11.59 -5.54 -3.44
N LYS A 251 11.80 -4.95 -4.63
CA LYS A 251 10.89 -4.01 -5.29
C LYS A 251 10.39 -2.88 -4.37
N HIS A 252 11.18 -2.43 -3.39
CA HIS A 252 10.79 -1.47 -2.34
C HIS A 252 9.65 -1.92 -1.41
N ILE A 253 9.27 -3.20 -1.41
CA ILE A 253 8.13 -3.73 -0.66
C ILE A 253 8.60 -4.77 0.35
N ILE A 254 9.10 -5.92 -0.11
CA ILE A 254 9.28 -7.12 0.72
C ILE A 254 10.64 -7.07 1.40
N ASN A 255 10.68 -7.26 2.72
CA ASN A 255 11.93 -7.43 3.46
C ASN A 255 12.62 -8.74 3.01
N ILE A 256 13.77 -8.62 2.35
CA ILE A 256 14.50 -9.75 1.75
C ILE A 256 14.99 -10.74 2.81
N ASN A 257 15.23 -10.25 4.03
CA ASN A 257 15.70 -11.06 5.15
C ASN A 257 14.55 -11.78 5.85
N HIS A 258 13.42 -11.10 6.02
CA HIS A 258 12.21 -11.62 6.67
C HIS A 258 10.98 -11.40 5.76
N PRO A 259 10.78 -12.22 4.72
CA PRO A 259 9.81 -11.94 3.66
C PRO A 259 8.33 -12.13 4.05
N THR A 260 8.05 -12.35 5.33
CA THR A 260 6.72 -12.17 5.94
C THR A 260 6.46 -10.72 6.37
N MET A 261 7.41 -9.81 6.18
CA MET A 261 7.32 -8.37 6.46
C MET A 261 7.41 -7.57 5.15
N ALA A 262 6.59 -6.52 5.03
CA ALA A 262 6.63 -5.59 3.91
C ALA A 262 6.42 -4.14 4.34
N PHE A 263 6.90 -3.22 3.50
CA PHE A 263 6.71 -1.78 3.61
C PHE A 263 5.87 -1.29 2.43
N ILE A 264 4.84 -0.49 2.71
CA ILE A 264 3.98 0.12 1.69
C ILE A 264 4.22 1.62 1.66
N GLY A 265 4.32 2.21 0.47
CA GLY A 265 4.44 3.66 0.29
C GLY A 265 5.84 4.25 0.45
N ILE A 266 6.90 3.44 0.46
CA ILE A 266 8.29 3.93 0.48
C ILE A 266 8.67 4.78 -0.76
N PRO A 267 8.24 4.47 -2.00
CA PRO A 267 8.65 5.26 -3.15
C PRO A 267 8.21 6.74 -3.13
N THR A 268 9.08 7.61 -3.63
CA THR A 268 8.92 9.08 -3.63
C THR A 268 8.77 9.65 -5.04
N ARG A 269 8.12 10.84 -5.11
CA ARG A 269 7.62 11.46 -6.36
C ARG A 269 6.69 10.50 -7.09
N VAL A 270 5.59 10.15 -6.43
CA VAL A 270 4.60 9.17 -6.91
C VAL A 270 3.18 9.72 -6.76
N PHE A 271 2.22 9.10 -7.43
CA PHE A 271 0.80 9.24 -7.12
C PHE A 271 0.40 8.15 -6.10
N PRO A 272 0.27 8.49 -4.80
CA PRO A 272 0.50 7.52 -3.73
C PRO A 272 -0.59 6.45 -3.57
N PHE A 273 -1.88 6.80 -3.71
CA PHE A 273 -2.96 5.89 -3.33
C PHE A 273 -3.08 4.69 -4.29
N VAL A 274 -2.90 4.92 -5.60
CA VAL A 274 -2.82 3.86 -6.62
C VAL A 274 -1.57 2.99 -6.41
N LEU A 275 -0.44 3.61 -6.05
CA LEU A 275 0.81 2.89 -5.74
C LEU A 275 0.61 1.93 -4.56
N PHE A 276 -0.06 2.37 -3.48
CA PHE A 276 -0.31 1.53 -2.31
C PHE A 276 -1.07 0.26 -2.72
N GLY A 277 -2.17 0.39 -3.46
CA GLY A 277 -3.01 -0.73 -3.90
C GLY A 277 -2.21 -1.82 -4.63
N ILE A 278 -1.40 -1.45 -5.62
CA ILE A 278 -0.59 -2.44 -6.36
C ILE A 278 0.55 -3.04 -5.52
N GLN A 279 1.19 -2.27 -4.63
CA GLN A 279 2.19 -2.79 -3.69
C GLN A 279 1.60 -3.81 -2.70
N ILE A 280 0.40 -3.53 -2.17
CA ILE A 280 -0.32 -4.43 -1.27
C ILE A 280 -0.72 -5.71 -2.01
N ARG A 281 -1.36 -5.60 -3.19
CA ARG A 281 -1.77 -6.74 -4.00
C ARG A 281 -0.57 -7.60 -4.44
N PHE A 282 0.60 -6.99 -4.67
CA PHE A 282 1.86 -7.71 -4.93
C PHE A 282 2.33 -8.52 -3.72
N PHE A 283 2.33 -7.93 -2.52
CA PHE A 283 2.77 -8.63 -1.31
C PHE A 283 1.80 -9.75 -0.90
N LEU A 284 0.49 -9.53 -0.97
CA LEU A 284 -0.50 -10.57 -0.73
C LEU A 284 -0.36 -11.72 -1.74
N ALA A 285 -0.10 -11.42 -3.02
CA ALA A 285 0.19 -12.44 -4.02
C ALA A 285 1.47 -13.25 -3.71
N TYR A 286 2.51 -12.63 -3.14
CA TYR A 286 3.70 -13.32 -2.66
C TYR A 286 3.37 -14.26 -1.49
N LEU A 287 2.67 -13.77 -0.46
CA LEU A 287 2.31 -14.56 0.73
C LEU A 287 1.43 -15.77 0.41
N LYS A 288 0.52 -15.67 -0.56
CA LYS A 288 -0.28 -16.79 -1.09
C LYS A 288 0.51 -17.78 -1.94
N GLY A 289 1.75 -17.47 -2.30
CA GLY A 289 2.56 -18.28 -3.20
C GLY A 289 2.10 -18.24 -4.66
N ASN A 290 1.41 -17.18 -5.10
CA ASN A 290 1.07 -16.99 -6.53
C ASN A 290 2.33 -16.90 -7.40
N PHE A 291 3.41 -16.36 -6.81
CA PHE A 291 4.77 -16.44 -7.29
C PHE A 291 5.70 -16.69 -6.10
N SER A 292 6.90 -17.22 -6.37
CA SER A 292 7.95 -17.42 -5.37
C SER A 292 9.31 -17.04 -5.96
N ILE A 293 10.17 -16.46 -5.13
CA ILE A 293 11.50 -15.99 -5.49
C ILE A 293 12.44 -16.23 -4.31
N SER A 294 13.68 -16.65 -4.58
CA SER A 294 14.69 -16.89 -3.55
C SER A 294 15.33 -15.59 -3.06
N LYS A 295 15.89 -15.62 -1.83
CA LYS A 295 16.63 -14.50 -1.24
C LYS A 295 17.71 -13.96 -2.19
N ASP A 296 18.49 -14.86 -2.80
CA ASP A 296 19.57 -14.50 -3.73
C ASP A 296 19.05 -13.73 -4.96
N LYS A 297 17.91 -14.16 -5.54
CA LYS A 297 17.30 -13.47 -6.68
C LYS A 297 16.65 -12.14 -6.30
N MET A 298 16.13 -12.02 -5.08
CA MET A 298 15.68 -10.72 -4.57
C MET A 298 16.86 -9.74 -4.41
N MET A 299 18.02 -10.24 -3.97
CA MET A 299 19.25 -9.44 -3.87
C MET A 299 19.80 -9.07 -5.24
N GLU A 300 19.85 -10.00 -6.19
CA GLU A 300 20.28 -9.77 -7.58
C GLU A 300 19.42 -8.69 -8.28
N ASP A 301 18.09 -8.72 -8.09
CA ASP A 301 17.17 -7.69 -8.60
C ASP A 301 17.42 -6.32 -7.94
N LEU A 302 17.65 -6.29 -6.63
CA LEU A 302 17.97 -5.06 -5.88
C LEU A 302 19.31 -4.47 -6.33
N GLU A 303 20.36 -5.28 -6.48
CA GLU A 303 21.68 -4.84 -6.96
C GLU A 303 21.61 -4.32 -8.40
N THR A 304 20.92 -5.04 -9.29
CA THR A 304 20.66 -4.63 -10.67
C THR A 304 19.91 -3.30 -10.72
N TYR A 305 18.84 -3.16 -9.92
CA TYR A 305 18.10 -1.90 -9.78
C TYR A 305 19.03 -0.75 -9.35
N MET A 306 19.81 -0.95 -8.28
CA MET A 306 20.69 0.08 -7.74
C MET A 306 21.79 0.51 -8.72
N ASN A 307 22.38 -0.45 -9.44
CA ASN A 307 23.36 -0.18 -10.49
C ASN A 307 22.75 0.64 -11.64
N ASN A 308 21.53 0.30 -12.08
CA ASN A 308 20.82 1.05 -13.11
C ASN A 308 20.47 2.48 -12.65
N ARG A 309 19.99 2.68 -11.41
CA ARG A 309 19.74 4.03 -10.88
C ARG A 309 21.01 4.86 -10.81
N LYS A 310 22.14 4.28 -10.38
CA LYS A 310 23.45 4.93 -10.34
C LYS A 310 23.94 5.33 -11.74
N ALA A 311 23.78 4.46 -12.75
CA ALA A 311 24.12 4.76 -14.14
C ALA A 311 23.28 5.90 -14.73
N GLU A 312 22.04 6.05 -14.26
CA GLU A 312 21.13 7.16 -14.61
C GLU A 312 21.37 8.45 -13.82
N GLY A 313 22.43 8.52 -13.00
CA GLY A 313 22.73 9.66 -12.13
C GLY A 313 21.75 9.84 -10.96
N GLN A 314 20.86 8.87 -10.70
CA GLN A 314 19.97 8.91 -9.55
C GLN A 314 20.64 8.33 -8.31
N THR A 315 20.73 9.14 -7.26
CA THR A 315 21.30 8.75 -5.97
C THR A 315 20.26 8.43 -4.90
N ALA A 316 19.00 8.87 -5.04
CA ALA A 316 17.92 8.57 -4.10
C ALA A 316 17.26 7.21 -4.43
N PRO A 317 17.45 6.15 -3.60
CA PRO A 317 17.12 4.77 -3.99
C PRO A 317 15.63 4.46 -4.15
N HIS A 318 14.76 5.32 -3.60
CA HIS A 318 13.31 5.17 -3.67
C HIS A 318 12.64 6.24 -4.56
N PHE A 319 13.41 7.01 -5.33
CA PHE A 319 12.85 8.02 -6.24
C PHE A 319 12.38 7.36 -7.53
N LEU A 320 11.07 7.37 -7.80
CA LEU A 320 10.50 6.80 -9.04
C LEU A 320 10.14 7.87 -10.07
N SER A 321 9.40 8.92 -9.70
CA SER A 321 8.94 9.96 -10.63
C SER A 321 8.25 9.35 -11.86
N LEU A 322 8.68 9.71 -13.08
CA LEU A 322 8.09 9.26 -14.34
C LEU A 322 8.19 7.73 -14.56
N LYS A 323 9.10 7.03 -13.86
CA LYS A 323 9.26 5.57 -13.92
C LYS A 323 8.26 4.78 -13.07
N GLN A 324 7.44 5.44 -12.25
CA GLN A 324 6.49 4.73 -11.38
C GLN A 324 5.48 3.86 -12.17
N GLY A 325 5.13 4.25 -13.40
CA GLY A 325 4.26 3.45 -14.27
C GLY A 325 4.89 2.11 -14.65
N GLU A 326 6.15 2.13 -15.08
CA GLU A 326 6.94 0.92 -15.41
C GLU A 326 7.11 0.03 -14.17
N TYR A 327 7.37 0.62 -13.00
CA TYR A 327 7.45 -0.10 -11.74
C TYR A 327 6.15 -0.84 -11.39
N MET A 328 4.99 -0.18 -11.49
CA MET A 328 3.71 -0.83 -11.17
C MET A 328 3.29 -1.88 -12.21
N GLU A 329 3.70 -1.69 -13.47
CA GLU A 329 3.52 -2.68 -14.55
C GLU A 329 4.38 -3.93 -14.32
N ASP A 330 5.62 -3.77 -13.84
CA ASP A 330 6.52 -4.86 -13.42
C ASP A 330 5.92 -5.66 -12.25
N LEU A 331 5.46 -4.98 -11.18
CA LEU A 331 4.75 -5.63 -10.07
C LEU A 331 3.55 -6.45 -10.56
N GLY A 332 2.69 -5.86 -11.40
CA GLY A 332 1.52 -6.53 -11.96
C GLY A 332 1.87 -7.77 -12.78
N THR A 333 2.97 -7.69 -13.54
CA THR A 333 3.48 -8.78 -14.38
C THR A 333 4.08 -9.92 -13.57
N ILE A 334 4.96 -9.61 -12.60
CA ILE A 334 5.61 -10.61 -11.72
C ILE A 334 4.57 -11.36 -10.89
N ALA A 335 3.65 -10.64 -10.23
CA ALA A 335 2.64 -11.23 -9.37
C ALA A 335 1.44 -11.84 -10.12
N ARG A 336 1.34 -11.62 -11.44
CA ARG A 336 0.23 -12.05 -12.32
C ARG A 336 -1.14 -11.55 -11.84
N ILE A 337 -1.17 -10.28 -11.42
CA ILE A 337 -2.35 -9.59 -10.88
C ILE A 337 -2.84 -8.52 -11.86
N LYS A 338 -4.07 -8.01 -11.66
CA LYS A 338 -4.61 -6.88 -12.45
C LYS A 338 -3.63 -5.70 -12.39
N LYS A 339 -3.24 -5.21 -13.56
CA LYS A 339 -2.29 -4.09 -13.75
C LYS A 339 -2.97 -2.75 -13.45
N VAL A 340 -2.17 -1.75 -13.11
CA VAL A 340 -2.66 -0.37 -12.95
C VAL A 340 -2.97 0.20 -14.35
N PRO A 341 -4.15 0.80 -14.58
CA PRO A 341 -4.50 1.36 -15.88
C PRO A 341 -3.47 2.39 -16.40
N PRO A 342 -3.03 2.31 -17.67
CA PRO A 342 -2.04 3.23 -18.23
C PRO A 342 -2.38 4.73 -18.11
N VAL A 343 -3.68 5.08 -18.05
CA VAL A 343 -4.17 6.46 -17.91
C VAL A 343 -3.56 7.18 -16.71
N PHE A 344 -3.33 6.52 -15.57
CA PHE A 344 -2.73 7.15 -14.38
C PHE A 344 -1.29 7.60 -14.67
N ALA A 345 -0.48 6.76 -15.32
CA ALA A 345 0.87 7.12 -15.70
C ALA A 345 0.90 8.19 -16.80
N LYS A 346 -0.05 8.17 -17.77
CA LYS A 346 -0.20 9.23 -18.79
C LYS A 346 -0.58 10.57 -18.15
N LEU A 347 -1.57 10.61 -17.27
CA LEU A 347 -2.03 11.82 -16.59
C LEU A 347 -0.95 12.39 -15.67
N TYR A 348 -0.22 11.56 -14.91
CA TYR A 348 0.93 12.04 -14.13
C TYR A 348 2.03 12.64 -15.03
N LYS A 349 2.37 11.99 -16.15
CA LYS A 349 3.33 12.51 -17.14
C LYS A 349 2.86 13.87 -17.71
N TYR A 350 1.56 14.03 -17.96
CA TYR A 350 0.98 15.30 -18.41
C TYR A 350 1.08 16.40 -17.35
N VAL A 351 0.52 16.18 -16.15
CA VAL A 351 0.56 17.15 -15.03
C VAL A 351 2.00 17.55 -14.68
N HIS A 352 2.93 16.60 -14.68
CA HIS A 352 4.35 16.88 -14.42
C HIS A 352 5.01 17.75 -15.50
N LYS A 353 4.59 17.62 -16.77
CA LYS A 353 5.08 18.41 -17.89
C LYS A 353 4.53 19.85 -17.88
N GLU A 354 3.23 20.00 -17.60
CA GLU A 354 2.58 21.32 -17.53
C GLU A 354 3.03 22.13 -16.30
N GLY A 355 3.40 21.44 -15.22
CA GLY A 355 3.94 22.05 -14.00
C GLY A 355 2.86 22.50 -13.02
N ILE A 356 3.28 22.72 -11.78
CA ILE A 356 2.40 22.90 -10.61
C ILE A 356 1.50 24.15 -10.71
N GLY A 357 1.87 25.13 -11.55
CA GLY A 357 1.09 26.35 -11.76
C GLY A 357 -0.05 26.23 -12.78
N ASN A 358 -0.06 25.20 -13.65
CA ASN A 358 -1.10 25.04 -14.67
C ASN A 358 -2.26 24.19 -14.13
N ILE A 359 -3.11 24.81 -13.32
CA ILE A 359 -4.22 24.13 -12.64
C ILE A 359 -5.35 23.88 -13.64
N ALA A 360 -5.75 22.61 -13.75
CA ALA A 360 -6.87 22.18 -14.57
C ALA A 360 -7.75 21.16 -13.83
N THR A 361 -8.95 20.96 -14.37
CA THR A 361 -9.85 19.86 -14.01
C THR A 361 -9.71 18.76 -15.05
N TYR A 362 -9.52 17.52 -14.60
CA TYR A 362 -9.36 16.34 -15.43
C TYR A 362 -10.51 15.36 -15.18
N LYS A 363 -10.75 14.48 -16.15
CA LYS A 363 -11.66 13.35 -16.00
C LYS A 363 -11.08 12.13 -16.71
N ILE A 364 -10.95 11.02 -15.98
CA ILE A 364 -10.58 9.72 -16.56
C ILE A 364 -11.81 9.20 -17.32
N LEU A 365 -11.60 8.86 -18.60
CA LEU A 365 -12.66 8.35 -19.48
C LEU A 365 -12.67 6.82 -19.53
N ASN A 366 -11.47 6.22 -19.54
CA ASN A 366 -11.27 4.78 -19.59
C ASN A 366 -9.83 4.45 -19.11
N ASP A 367 -9.44 3.17 -19.12
CA ASP A 367 -8.12 2.71 -18.66
C ASP A 367 -6.91 3.33 -19.39
N ASN A 368 -7.13 3.89 -20.59
CA ASN A 368 -6.12 4.49 -21.44
C ASN A 368 -6.20 6.01 -21.49
N ASP A 369 -7.38 6.62 -21.41
CA ASP A 369 -7.59 8.01 -21.81
C ASP A 369 -8.24 8.88 -20.73
N PHE A 370 -7.84 10.14 -20.69
CA PHE A 370 -8.41 11.20 -19.86
C PHE A 370 -8.69 12.44 -20.73
N GLU A 371 -9.61 13.27 -20.28
CA GLU A 371 -9.87 14.60 -20.86
C GLU A 371 -9.51 15.71 -19.88
N ILE A 372 -9.23 16.90 -20.43
CA ILE A 372 -9.11 18.15 -19.68
C ILE A 372 -10.46 18.84 -19.78
N VAL A 373 -11.17 18.94 -18.66
CA VAL A 373 -12.53 19.50 -18.61
C VAL A 373 -12.50 21.02 -18.71
N LYS A 374 -11.56 21.66 -18.00
CA LYS A 374 -11.29 23.12 -18.03
C LYS A 374 -9.97 23.43 -17.35
N PHE A 375 -9.34 24.54 -17.72
CA PHE A 375 -8.33 25.21 -16.90
C PHE A 375 -9.03 26.05 -15.81
N VAL A 376 -8.31 26.37 -14.73
CA VAL A 376 -8.83 27.05 -13.51
C VAL A 376 -8.18 28.42 -13.35
#